data_AF-A0A660ZML8-F1
#
_entry.id   AF-A0A660ZML8-F1
#
_cell.length_a   1.000
_cell.length_b   1.000
_cell.length_c   1.000
_cell.angle_alpha   90.00
_cell.angle_beta   90.00
_cell.angle_gamma   90.00
#
_symmetry.space_group_name_H-M   'P 1'
#
loop_
_entity.id
_entity.type
_entity.pdbx_description
1 polymer ?
#
loop_
_entity_poly.entity_id
_entity_poly.type
_entity_poly.pdbx_seq_one_letter_code
_entity_poly.pdbx_strand_id
1 'polypeptide(L)'
;MPLFVSSLRAPVLMPGWIFLCVEPNFFRVRAAIAVPDRRSRRSLAETDWPMRGESYLVLGGLVRRMMRKERGFTLVEVMVVMLILFIITAMMVPLMRSAILRAHVGAMAADSKSIHLAFKRFYIDNDMYPNSEDDPAFQLDSFEPLVSEGYYDGRVKGKLEGGQADGYDSPDDQGVNQEFWLELTLKYNPNVRFLIAESDNAPLGGGEYYDGIYMYKGGVLTPLTSPVDY
;
A
#
# COMPACT_ATOMS: atom_id res chain seq x y z
N MET A 1 28.60 31.60 -11.01
CA MET A 1 27.33 32.23 -11.47
C MET A 1 26.37 31.12 -11.85
N PRO A 2 25.22 30.94 -11.17
CA PRO A 2 24.22 29.94 -11.53
C PRO A 2 23.13 30.59 -12.40
N LEU A 3 22.72 29.91 -13.47
CA LEU A 3 21.43 30.17 -14.12
C LEU A 3 20.71 28.84 -14.33
N PHE A 4 19.63 28.74 -13.58
CA PHE A 4 18.58 27.75 -13.56
C PHE A 4 17.61 28.09 -14.70
N VAL A 5 17.34 27.19 -15.65
CA VAL A 5 16.04 27.19 -16.36
C VAL A 5 15.63 25.76 -16.68
N SER A 6 14.52 25.39 -16.05
CA SER A 6 13.66 24.24 -16.28
C SER A 6 13.04 24.22 -17.68
N SER A 7 13.04 23.06 -18.34
CA SER A 7 12.00 22.75 -19.35
C SER A 7 11.45 21.34 -19.12
N LEU A 8 10.47 21.21 -18.22
CA LEU A 8 9.57 20.06 -18.25
C LEU A 8 8.67 20.20 -19.49
N ARG A 9 8.85 19.29 -20.45
CA ARG A 9 7.86 19.03 -21.51
C ARG A 9 6.61 18.45 -20.85
N ALA A 10 5.45 19.05 -21.11
CA ALA A 10 4.15 18.53 -20.70
C ALA A 10 3.88 17.17 -21.38
N PRO A 11 3.41 16.14 -20.66
CA PRO A 11 2.96 14.89 -21.26
C PRO A 11 1.60 15.05 -21.94
N VAL A 12 1.44 14.38 -23.07
CA VAL A 12 0.24 14.32 -23.91
C VAL A 12 -0.89 13.60 -23.15
N LEU A 13 -2.03 14.28 -22.99
CA LEU A 13 -3.25 13.77 -22.36
C LEU A 13 -3.88 12.65 -23.21
N MET A 14 -3.93 11.43 -22.66
CA MET A 14 -4.85 10.38 -23.12
C MET A 14 -6.15 10.42 -22.29
N PRO A 15 -7.34 10.34 -22.90
CA PRO A 15 -8.61 10.38 -22.18
C PRO A 15 -8.85 9.05 -21.45
N GLY A 16 -8.98 9.10 -20.11
CA GLY A 16 -9.44 7.94 -19.31
C GLY A 16 -8.74 7.70 -17.97
N TRP A 17 -7.72 8.49 -17.60
CA TRP A 17 -6.97 8.27 -16.35
C TRP A 17 -7.27 9.37 -15.32
N ILE A 18 -7.78 8.97 -14.15
CA ILE A 18 -7.93 9.83 -12.97
C ILE A 18 -6.55 9.89 -12.29
N PHE A 19 -5.82 10.98 -12.49
CA PHE A 19 -4.64 11.29 -11.66
C PHE A 19 -5.09 11.92 -10.35
N LEU A 20 -4.92 11.20 -9.24
CA LEU A 20 -5.11 11.73 -7.90
C LEU A 20 -3.86 12.56 -7.55
N CYS A 21 -3.86 13.83 -7.94
CA CYS A 21 -2.85 14.80 -7.51
C CYS A 21 -3.26 15.36 -6.14
N VAL A 22 -2.62 14.90 -5.07
CA VAL A 22 -2.76 15.50 -3.74
C VAL A 22 -1.75 16.65 -3.65
N GLU A 23 -2.19 17.87 -3.97
CA GLU A 23 -1.42 19.09 -3.66
C GLU A 23 -1.74 19.55 -2.23
N PRO A 24 -0.73 19.65 -1.33
CA PRO A 24 -0.97 19.80 0.10
C PRO A 24 -1.17 21.23 0.60
N ASN A 25 -1.30 22.25 -0.25
CA ASN A 25 -1.49 23.63 0.21
C ASN A 25 -2.07 24.53 -0.89
N PHE A 26 -3.34 24.94 -0.77
CA PHE A 26 -3.83 26.31 -0.98
C PHE A 26 -5.37 26.34 -1.11
N PHE A 27 -6.06 26.74 -0.05
CA PHE A 27 -7.48 27.11 -0.12
C PHE A 27 -7.58 28.55 -0.67
N ARG A 28 -7.70 28.71 -1.99
CA ARG A 28 -8.11 29.98 -2.62
C ARG A 28 -9.33 29.74 -3.51
N VAL A 29 -10.51 30.08 -2.99
CA VAL A 29 -11.72 30.17 -3.80
C VAL A 29 -11.67 31.48 -4.59
N ARG A 30 -11.45 31.41 -5.91
CA ARG A 30 -11.73 32.52 -6.83
C ARG A 30 -13.04 32.23 -7.54
N ALA A 31 -14.09 32.97 -7.20
CA ALA A 31 -15.29 33.06 -8.02
C ALA A 31 -15.01 34.05 -9.16
N ALA A 32 -14.94 33.57 -10.40
CA ALA A 32 -14.92 34.40 -11.59
C ALA A 32 -16.22 34.16 -12.36
N ILE A 33 -17.13 35.14 -12.33
CA ILE A 33 -18.30 35.17 -13.21
C ILE A 33 -17.80 35.65 -14.57
N ALA A 34 -17.82 34.76 -15.57
CA ALA A 34 -17.47 35.07 -16.94
C ALA A 34 -18.61 35.84 -17.62
N VAL A 35 -18.35 37.10 -17.99
CA VAL A 35 -19.20 37.88 -18.90
C VAL A 35 -18.73 37.60 -20.33
N PRO A 36 -19.62 37.28 -21.30
CA PRO A 36 -19.21 36.89 -22.64
C PRO A 36 -18.78 38.10 -23.46
N ASP A 37 -17.54 38.06 -23.96
CA ASP A 37 -17.02 39.03 -24.93
C ASP A 37 -17.40 38.60 -26.35
N ARG A 38 -18.33 39.34 -26.98
CA ARG A 38 -18.69 39.18 -28.40
C ARG A 38 -17.97 40.25 -29.23
N ARG A 39 -16.82 39.86 -29.78
CA ARG A 39 -16.39 40.13 -31.16
C ARG A 39 -17.11 41.30 -31.87
N SER A 40 -16.66 42.55 -31.70
CA SER A 40 -16.51 43.51 -32.81
C SER A 40 -15.73 44.76 -32.39
N ARG A 41 -14.57 44.99 -33.02
CA ARG A 41 -14.03 46.34 -33.22
C ARG A 41 -14.91 47.01 -34.28
N ARG A 42 -15.67 48.06 -33.91
CA ARG A 42 -15.93 49.22 -34.78
C ARG A 42 -16.71 50.30 -34.03
N SER A 43 -16.25 51.53 -34.26
CA SER A 43 -16.99 52.78 -34.15
C SER A 43 -17.35 53.27 -32.75
N LEU A 44 -16.51 54.18 -32.26
CA LEU A 44 -16.89 55.26 -31.37
C LEU A 44 -18.07 56.03 -31.99
N ALA A 45 -19.20 56.07 -31.32
CA ALA A 45 -20.19 57.15 -31.42
C ALA A 45 -21.13 57.05 -30.22
N GLU A 46 -21.25 58.18 -29.52
CA GLU A 46 -22.45 58.64 -28.83
C GLU A 46 -23.30 57.61 -28.08
N THR A 47 -23.26 57.66 -26.74
CA THR A 47 -24.47 57.95 -25.97
C THR A 47 -24.05 58.51 -24.62
N ASP A 48 -24.26 59.81 -24.46
CA ASP A 48 -24.31 60.50 -23.18
C ASP A 48 -25.30 59.78 -22.25
N TRP A 49 -24.78 59.28 -21.12
CA TRP A 49 -25.63 58.81 -20.05
C TRP A 49 -26.17 60.03 -19.29
N PRO A 50 -27.48 60.14 -19.03
CA PRO A 50 -27.97 61.15 -18.11
C PRO A 50 -27.85 60.62 -16.68
N MET A 51 -26.95 61.17 -15.86
CA MET A 51 -27.04 60.98 -14.40
C MET A 51 -28.27 61.78 -14.01
N ARG A 52 -29.36 61.06 -13.73
CA ARG A 52 -30.39 61.54 -12.84
C ARG A 52 -30.58 60.53 -11.74
N GLY A 53 -30.19 60.96 -10.55
CA GLY A 53 -31.03 60.91 -9.37
C GLY A 53 -31.52 59.53 -8.93
N GLU A 54 -30.96 59.11 -7.79
CA GLU A 54 -31.71 58.46 -6.72
C GLU A 54 -32.27 57.06 -7.01
N SER A 55 -31.47 55.99 -6.84
CA SER A 55 -32.03 54.63 -6.61
C SER A 55 -31.05 53.53 -6.13
N TYR A 56 -29.81 53.82 -5.69
CA TYR A 56 -28.93 52.75 -5.17
C TYR A 56 -29.17 52.40 -3.68
N LEU A 57 -30.14 53.03 -3.02
CA LEU A 57 -30.31 52.94 -1.56
C LEU A 57 -31.15 51.74 -1.07
N VAL A 58 -31.80 50.99 -1.96
CA VAL A 58 -32.78 49.95 -1.55
C VAL A 58 -32.20 48.53 -1.56
N LEU A 59 -31.17 48.24 -2.37
CA LEU A 59 -30.58 46.89 -2.46
C LEU A 59 -29.57 46.57 -1.33
N GLY A 60 -29.03 47.57 -0.63
CA GLY A 60 -28.08 47.35 0.47
C GLY A 60 -28.74 46.80 1.75
N GLY A 61 -30.03 47.06 1.96
CA GLY A 61 -30.74 46.71 3.19
C GLY A 61 -31.07 45.21 3.32
N LEU A 62 -31.36 44.55 2.20
CA LEU A 62 -31.74 43.14 2.18
C LEU A 62 -30.54 42.20 2.35
N VAL A 63 -29.40 42.55 1.73
CA VAL A 63 -28.14 41.79 1.84
C VAL A 63 -27.58 41.86 3.26
N ARG A 64 -27.76 42.99 3.97
CA ARG A 64 -27.26 43.20 5.34
C ARG A 64 -28.01 42.39 6.41
N ARG A 65 -29.24 41.93 6.14
CA ARG A 65 -30.02 41.09 7.07
C ARG A 65 -29.68 39.61 7.01
N MET A 66 -29.11 39.12 5.91
CA MET A 66 -28.68 37.72 5.77
C MET A 66 -27.33 37.43 6.44
N MET A 67 -26.55 38.44 6.80
CA MET A 67 -25.25 38.28 7.50
C MET A 67 -25.34 38.32 9.04
N ARG A 68 -26.54 38.33 9.62
CA ARG A 68 -26.73 38.42 11.07
C ARG A 68 -27.41 37.19 11.63
N LYS A 69 -26.62 36.13 11.78
CA LYS A 69 -26.78 35.05 12.78
C LYS A 69 -25.59 34.08 12.72
N GLU A 70 -24.36 34.60 12.72
CA GLU A 70 -23.21 33.77 13.08
C GLU A 70 -23.25 33.52 14.59
N ARG A 71 -23.93 32.43 14.98
CA ARG A 71 -23.85 31.91 16.35
C ARG A 71 -22.44 31.34 16.50
N GLY A 72 -21.62 31.96 17.35
CA GLY A 72 -20.26 31.53 17.63
C GLY A 72 -20.21 30.15 18.29
N PHE A 73 -19.23 29.35 17.89
CA PHE A 73 -18.88 28.06 18.48
C PHE A 73 -18.55 28.26 19.97
N THR A 74 -19.19 27.51 20.86
CA THR A 74 -18.86 27.61 22.29
C THR A 74 -17.62 26.77 22.60
N LEU A 75 -16.79 27.22 23.55
CA LEU A 75 -15.60 26.46 23.96
C LEU A 75 -15.98 25.09 24.54
N VAL A 76 -17.12 25.03 25.24
CA VAL A 76 -17.69 23.79 25.78
C VAL A 76 -18.05 22.78 24.68
N GLU A 77 -18.54 23.25 23.53
CA GLU A 77 -18.90 22.40 22.39
C GLU A 77 -17.66 21.73 21.78
N VAL A 78 -16.54 22.44 21.66
CA VAL A 78 -15.27 21.82 21.22
C VAL A 78 -14.72 20.86 22.28
N MET A 79 -14.83 21.20 23.57
CA MET A 79 -14.34 20.34 24.65
C MET A 79 -15.06 18.98 24.70
N VAL A 80 -16.38 18.97 24.62
CA VAL A 80 -17.17 17.73 24.65
C VAL A 80 -16.89 16.89 23.40
N VAL A 81 -16.74 17.51 22.23
CA VAL A 81 -16.39 16.80 21.00
C VAL A 81 -15.02 16.15 21.09
N MET A 82 -14.01 16.88 21.57
CA MET A 82 -12.67 16.31 21.76
C MET A 82 -12.66 15.18 22.80
N LEU A 83 -13.41 15.33 23.89
CA LEU A 83 -13.57 14.28 24.90
C LEU A 83 -14.11 12.98 24.28
N ILE A 84 -15.17 13.06 23.48
CA ILE A 84 -15.76 11.88 22.81
C ILE A 84 -14.78 11.30 21.78
N LEU A 85 -14.10 12.15 21.00
CA LEU A 85 -13.10 11.69 20.03
C LEU A 85 -11.94 10.95 20.70
N PHE A 86 -11.47 11.40 21.88
CA PHE A 86 -10.43 10.69 22.63
C PHE A 86 -10.91 9.33 23.14
N ILE A 87 -12.13 9.24 23.64
CA ILE A 87 -12.71 7.97 24.10
C ILE A 87 -12.79 6.96 22.95
N ILE A 88 -13.32 7.38 21.79
CA ILE A 88 -13.44 6.50 20.62
C ILE A 88 -12.06 6.09 20.10
N THR A 89 -11.13 7.05 19.96
CA THR A 89 -9.78 6.78 19.45
C THR A 89 -9.01 5.82 20.37
N ALA A 90 -9.14 5.99 21.69
CA ALA A 90 -8.49 5.12 22.65
C ALA A 90 -8.94 3.64 22.53
N MET A 91 -10.23 3.40 22.29
CA MET A 91 -10.77 2.05 22.12
C MET A 91 -10.46 1.44 20.75
N MET A 92 -10.28 2.27 19.72
CA MET A 92 -10.09 1.82 18.34
C MET A 92 -8.69 1.22 18.07
N VAL A 93 -7.63 1.79 18.66
CA VAL A 93 -6.24 1.38 18.43
C VAL A 93 -5.95 -0.11 18.67
N PRO A 94 -6.33 -0.74 19.81
CA PRO A 94 -6.00 -2.14 20.06
C PRO A 94 -6.68 -3.11 19.09
N LEU A 95 -7.93 -2.83 18.71
CA LEU A 95 -8.67 -3.66 17.76
C LEU A 95 -7.97 -3.70 16.40
N MET A 96 -7.55 -2.52 15.91
CA MET A 96 -6.87 -2.41 14.61
C MET A 96 -5.53 -3.15 14.58
N ARG A 97 -4.71 -3.09 15.64
CA ARG A 97 -3.41 -3.76 15.67
C ARG A 97 -3.53 -5.27 15.40
N SER A 98 -4.49 -5.93 16.05
CA SER A 98 -4.72 -7.37 15.86
C SER A 98 -5.20 -7.72 14.45
N ALA A 99 -6.04 -6.87 13.85
CA ALA A 99 -6.55 -7.07 12.50
C ALA A 99 -5.44 -6.90 11.44
N ILE A 100 -4.58 -5.88 11.61
CA ILE A 100 -3.44 -5.63 10.73
C ILE A 100 -2.45 -6.80 10.78
N LEU A 101 -2.15 -7.31 11.97
CA LEU A 101 -1.27 -8.48 12.12
C LEU A 101 -1.81 -9.72 11.40
N ARG A 102 -3.10 -10.04 11.55
CA ARG A 102 -3.74 -11.14 10.80
C ARG A 102 -3.68 -10.92 9.30
N ALA A 103 -3.88 -9.70 8.82
CA ALA A 103 -3.75 -9.38 7.40
C ALA A 103 -2.31 -9.61 6.89
N HIS A 104 -1.28 -9.28 7.67
CA HIS A 104 0.10 -9.58 7.32
C HIS A 104 0.40 -11.08 7.29
N VAL A 105 -0.10 -11.85 8.26
CA VAL A 105 0.04 -13.33 8.28
C VAL A 105 -0.64 -13.96 7.07
N GLY A 106 -1.88 -13.57 6.76
CA GLY A 106 -2.59 -14.08 5.58
C GLY A 106 -1.93 -13.69 4.26
N ALA A 107 -1.43 -12.45 4.16
CA ALA A 107 -0.67 -12.02 2.99
C ALA A 107 0.68 -12.74 2.85
N MET A 108 1.28 -13.18 3.96
CA MET A 108 2.51 -13.97 3.94
C MET A 108 2.22 -15.41 3.53
N ALA A 109 1.17 -16.02 4.06
CA ALA A 109 0.76 -17.36 3.67
C ALA A 109 0.42 -17.49 2.18
N ALA A 110 -0.19 -16.47 1.58
CA ALA A 110 -0.44 -16.42 0.13
C ALA A 110 0.87 -16.34 -0.68
N ASP A 111 1.86 -15.57 -0.20
CA ASP A 111 3.18 -15.51 -0.83
C ASP A 111 3.93 -16.84 -0.66
N SER A 112 3.89 -17.46 0.53
CA SER A 112 4.46 -18.78 0.78
C SER A 112 3.90 -19.84 -0.16
N LYS A 113 2.59 -19.80 -0.47
CA LYS A 113 1.98 -20.65 -1.50
C LYS A 113 2.55 -20.43 -2.88
N SER A 114 2.81 -19.17 -3.22
CA SER A 114 3.40 -18.81 -4.51
C SER A 114 4.85 -19.27 -4.61
N ILE A 115 5.61 -19.19 -3.51
CA ILE A 115 6.99 -19.68 -3.42
C ILE A 115 7.03 -21.21 -3.50
N HIS A 116 6.17 -21.91 -2.76
CA HIS A 116 6.04 -23.38 -2.82
C HIS A 116 5.78 -23.86 -4.24
N LEU A 117 4.84 -23.21 -4.93
CA LEU A 117 4.54 -23.50 -6.32
C LEU A 117 5.72 -23.17 -7.26
N ALA A 118 6.49 -22.12 -6.97
CA ALA A 118 7.67 -21.77 -7.76
C ALA A 118 8.75 -22.85 -7.66
N PHE A 119 9.04 -23.34 -6.45
CA PHE A 119 9.95 -24.48 -6.26
C PHE A 119 9.45 -25.73 -7.00
N LYS A 120 8.16 -26.07 -6.89
CA LYS A 120 7.59 -27.20 -7.65
C LYS A 120 7.76 -27.07 -9.15
N ARG A 121 7.55 -25.87 -9.69
CA ARG A 121 7.74 -25.62 -11.13
C ARG A 121 9.21 -25.78 -11.52
N PHE A 122 10.12 -25.21 -10.72
CA PHE A 122 11.56 -25.39 -10.93
C PHE A 122 11.95 -26.87 -10.94
N TYR A 123 11.44 -27.65 -9.99
CA TYR A 123 11.68 -29.09 -9.93
C TYR A 123 11.12 -29.84 -11.15
N ILE A 124 9.93 -29.49 -11.63
CA ILE A 124 9.35 -30.10 -12.83
C ILE A 124 10.21 -29.84 -14.07
N ASP A 125 10.84 -28.67 -14.17
CA ASP A 125 11.62 -28.29 -15.34
C ASP A 125 13.09 -28.76 -15.27
N ASN A 126 13.65 -28.93 -14.07
CA ASN A 126 15.07 -29.27 -13.86
C ASN A 126 15.31 -30.66 -13.22
N ASP A 127 14.27 -31.38 -12.81
CA ASP A 127 14.31 -32.64 -12.03
C ASP A 127 15.05 -32.55 -10.68
N MET A 128 15.32 -31.32 -10.21
CA MET A 128 16.00 -31.03 -8.94
C MET A 128 15.58 -29.66 -8.41
N TYR A 129 15.66 -29.47 -7.10
CA TYR A 129 15.57 -28.16 -6.48
C TYR A 129 16.92 -27.40 -6.57
N PRO A 130 16.92 -26.06 -6.45
CA PRO A 130 18.16 -25.30 -6.36
C PRO A 130 19.00 -25.77 -5.17
N ASN A 131 20.32 -25.78 -5.28
CA ASN A 131 21.18 -26.16 -4.16
C ASN A 131 21.40 -24.96 -3.22
N SER A 132 21.82 -25.17 -1.99
CA SER A 132 22.24 -24.11 -1.06
C SER A 132 23.68 -23.62 -1.33
N GLU A 133 24.57 -24.48 -1.82
CA GLU A 133 26.00 -24.19 -2.01
C GLU A 133 26.45 -24.20 -3.48
N ASP A 134 25.90 -25.10 -4.31
CA ASP A 134 26.34 -25.31 -5.69
C ASP A 134 25.35 -24.76 -6.76
N ASP A 135 25.82 -24.62 -8.01
CA ASP A 135 25.04 -24.04 -9.12
C ASP A 135 23.94 -25.00 -9.63
N PRO A 136 22.65 -24.59 -9.72
CA PRO A 136 22.11 -23.27 -9.39
C PRO A 136 21.85 -23.08 -7.89
N ALA A 137 22.57 -22.13 -7.30
CA ALA A 137 22.50 -21.83 -5.88
C ALA A 137 21.32 -20.91 -5.55
N PHE A 138 20.57 -21.25 -4.51
CA PHE A 138 19.47 -20.43 -4.02
C PHE A 138 19.97 -19.22 -3.24
N GLN A 139 19.53 -18.02 -3.63
CA GLN A 139 19.87 -16.77 -2.93
C GLN A 139 18.74 -16.36 -1.98
N LEU A 140 19.04 -16.31 -0.68
CA LEU A 140 18.05 -16.01 0.37
C LEU A 140 17.46 -14.59 0.26
N ASP A 141 18.25 -13.63 -0.18
CA ASP A 141 17.88 -12.22 -0.30
C ASP A 141 17.08 -11.95 -1.57
N SER A 142 17.50 -12.57 -2.67
CA SER A 142 16.96 -12.24 -3.98
C SER A 142 16.04 -13.28 -4.63
N PHE A 143 16.00 -14.50 -4.07
CA PHE A 143 15.17 -15.64 -4.49
C PHE A 143 15.51 -16.16 -5.90
N GLU A 144 16.74 -15.97 -6.37
CA GLU A 144 17.29 -16.65 -7.55
C GLU A 144 17.52 -18.13 -7.22
N PRO A 145 17.42 -19.02 -8.22
CA PRO A 145 17.09 -18.77 -9.64
C PRO A 145 15.59 -18.52 -9.91
N LEU A 146 14.71 -18.67 -8.90
CA LEU A 146 13.25 -18.65 -9.09
C LEU A 146 12.72 -17.36 -9.72
N VAL A 147 13.31 -16.22 -9.34
CA VAL A 147 12.90 -14.91 -9.88
C VAL A 147 13.42 -14.68 -11.28
N SER A 148 14.69 -15.00 -11.55
CA SER A 148 15.30 -14.79 -12.87
C SER A 148 14.71 -15.67 -13.95
N GLU A 149 14.33 -16.90 -13.60
CA GLU A 149 13.70 -17.86 -14.52
C GLU A 149 12.18 -17.68 -14.64
N GLY A 150 11.58 -16.78 -13.86
CA GLY A 150 10.16 -16.43 -13.96
C GLY A 150 9.21 -17.36 -13.23
N TYR A 151 9.70 -18.23 -12.35
CA TYR A 151 8.86 -19.07 -11.48
C TYR A 151 8.20 -18.26 -10.35
N TYR A 152 8.86 -17.18 -9.90
CA TYR A 152 8.42 -16.36 -8.78
C TYR A 152 8.54 -14.84 -9.01
N ASP A 153 7.57 -14.06 -8.53
CA ASP A 153 7.51 -12.61 -8.73
C ASP A 153 8.36 -11.79 -7.74
N GLY A 154 9.00 -12.40 -6.73
CA GLY A 154 9.87 -11.71 -5.78
C GLY A 154 9.17 -10.80 -4.75
N ARG A 155 7.85 -10.93 -4.56
CA ARG A 155 7.03 -9.97 -3.80
C ARG A 155 7.14 -10.06 -2.27
N VAL A 156 7.71 -11.16 -1.77
CA VAL A 156 7.78 -11.46 -0.33
C VAL A 156 8.81 -10.62 0.44
N LYS A 157 9.84 -10.07 -0.23
CA LYS A 157 10.98 -9.38 0.40
C LYS A 157 10.55 -8.31 1.40
N GLY A 158 9.55 -7.49 1.07
CA GLY A 158 9.07 -6.43 1.96
C GLY A 158 8.37 -6.91 3.25
N LYS A 159 7.97 -8.18 3.29
CA LYS A 159 7.25 -8.82 4.40
C LYS A 159 8.18 -9.59 5.34
N LEU A 160 9.41 -9.89 4.91
CA LEU A 160 10.39 -10.66 5.65
C LEU A 160 11.18 -9.82 6.64
N GLU A 161 11.54 -10.41 7.77
CA GLU A 161 12.55 -9.88 8.65
C GLU A 161 13.89 -9.80 7.90
N GLY A 162 14.60 -8.66 8.00
CA GLY A 162 15.83 -8.43 7.22
C GLY A 162 15.65 -8.28 5.70
N GLY A 163 14.47 -8.57 5.16
CA GLY A 163 14.18 -8.50 3.72
C GLY A 163 14.60 -9.75 2.94
N GLN A 164 14.98 -10.82 3.63
CA GLN A 164 15.51 -12.07 3.06
C GLN A 164 14.90 -13.28 3.77
N ALA A 165 15.04 -14.46 3.19
CA ALA A 165 14.75 -15.72 3.88
C ALA A 165 15.75 -15.97 5.01
N ASP A 166 15.32 -16.67 6.06
CA ASP A 166 16.18 -16.94 7.23
C ASP A 166 17.18 -18.07 6.95
N GLY A 167 16.74 -19.04 6.16
CA GLY A 167 17.54 -20.21 5.81
C GLY A 167 16.86 -21.01 4.71
N TYR A 168 17.68 -21.70 3.94
CA TYR A 168 17.27 -22.60 2.88
C TYR A 168 18.31 -23.71 2.80
N ASP A 169 17.85 -24.92 2.56
CA ASP A 169 18.72 -26.02 2.15
C ASP A 169 17.95 -27.02 1.30
N SER A 170 18.68 -27.77 0.50
CA SER A 170 18.18 -28.88 -0.31
C SER A 170 18.97 -30.13 0.02
N PRO A 171 18.52 -30.93 1.00
CA PRO A 171 19.24 -32.13 1.42
C PRO A 171 19.34 -33.19 0.31
N ASP A 172 20.49 -33.86 0.27
CA ASP A 172 20.81 -34.90 -0.71
C ASP A 172 20.56 -36.35 -0.20
N ASP A 173 19.84 -36.51 0.90
CA ASP A 173 19.71 -37.80 1.61
C ASP A 173 18.78 -38.81 0.91
N GLN A 174 17.74 -38.33 0.23
CA GLN A 174 16.82 -39.15 -0.58
C GLN A 174 17.13 -39.11 -2.09
N GLY A 175 18.07 -38.28 -2.51
CA GLY A 175 18.46 -38.06 -3.90
C GLY A 175 19.04 -36.66 -4.09
N VAL A 176 19.70 -36.41 -5.21
CA VAL A 176 20.38 -35.12 -5.44
C VAL A 176 19.35 -33.98 -5.53
N ASN A 177 19.35 -33.09 -4.53
CA ASN A 177 18.47 -31.94 -4.37
C ASN A 177 16.98 -32.26 -4.62
N GLN A 178 16.51 -33.42 -4.14
CA GLN A 178 15.12 -33.85 -4.32
C GLN A 178 14.19 -33.41 -3.20
N GLU A 179 14.77 -32.89 -2.13
CA GLU A 179 14.06 -32.33 -1.00
C GLU A 179 14.44 -30.87 -0.81
N PHE A 180 13.59 -30.09 -0.16
CA PHE A 180 13.99 -28.75 0.25
C PHE A 180 13.25 -28.30 1.51
N TRP A 181 13.86 -27.36 2.20
CA TRP A 181 13.17 -26.55 3.20
C TRP A 181 13.58 -25.09 3.08
N LEU A 182 12.64 -24.20 3.40
CA LEU A 182 12.81 -22.76 3.38
C LEU A 182 12.14 -22.17 4.62
N GLU A 183 12.89 -21.34 5.35
CA GLU A 183 12.42 -20.64 6.56
C GLU A 183 12.27 -19.14 6.32
N LEU A 184 11.14 -18.60 6.77
CA LEU A 184 10.76 -17.21 6.55
C LEU A 184 10.19 -16.60 7.84
N THR A 185 10.82 -15.56 8.38
CA THR A 185 10.31 -14.84 9.55
C THR A 185 9.58 -13.57 9.15
N LEU A 186 8.41 -13.34 9.74
CA LEU A 186 7.58 -12.19 9.42
C LEU A 186 8.11 -10.90 10.08
N LYS A 187 8.36 -9.86 9.27
CA LYS A 187 8.84 -8.55 9.72
C LYS A 187 7.99 -7.92 10.83
N TYR A 188 6.68 -8.05 10.72
CA TYR A 188 5.73 -7.39 11.63
C TYR A 188 5.52 -8.17 12.94
N ASN A 189 5.95 -9.43 13.00
CA ASN A 189 5.89 -10.26 14.20
C ASN A 189 6.95 -11.38 14.14
N PRO A 190 8.12 -11.20 14.76
CA PRO A 190 9.22 -12.17 14.69
C PRO A 190 8.90 -13.50 15.42
N ASN A 191 7.81 -13.56 16.19
CA ASN A 191 7.33 -14.80 16.81
C ASN A 191 6.56 -15.71 15.85
N VAL A 192 6.29 -15.25 14.63
CA VAL A 192 5.61 -16.03 13.59
C VAL A 192 6.61 -16.29 12.47
N ARG A 193 6.94 -17.57 12.30
CA ARG A 193 7.78 -18.04 11.20
C ARG A 193 6.97 -18.94 10.29
N PHE A 194 7.35 -18.99 9.03
CA PHE A 194 6.78 -19.88 8.04
C PHE A 194 7.86 -20.87 7.63
N LEU A 195 7.49 -22.13 7.60
CA LEU A 195 8.29 -23.22 7.05
C LEU A 195 7.61 -23.68 5.76
N ILE A 196 8.35 -23.71 4.67
CA ILE A 196 7.92 -24.29 3.41
C ILE A 196 8.87 -25.46 3.19
N ALA A 197 8.36 -26.69 3.19
CA ALA A 197 9.22 -27.86 3.12
C ALA A 197 8.56 -29.02 2.36
N GLU A 198 9.41 -29.77 1.67
CA GLU A 198 9.16 -31.13 1.19
C GLU A 198 10.35 -31.97 1.64
N SER A 199 10.49 -32.08 2.97
CA SER A 199 11.65 -32.69 3.62
C SER A 199 11.35 -33.05 5.07
N ASP A 200 12.04 -34.06 5.60
CA ASP A 200 12.09 -34.38 7.04
C ASP A 200 13.27 -33.71 7.78
N ASN A 201 14.19 -33.08 7.06
CA ASN A 201 15.39 -32.44 7.60
C ASN A 201 15.16 -30.97 8.02
N ALA A 202 13.93 -30.47 7.99
CA ALA A 202 13.62 -29.09 8.31
C ALA A 202 14.01 -28.72 9.77
N PRO A 203 14.75 -27.62 10.01
CA PRO A 203 15.21 -27.25 11.34
C PRO A 203 14.05 -26.99 12.31
N LEU A 204 12.98 -26.35 11.82
CA LEU A 204 11.79 -26.01 12.61
C LEU A 204 10.79 -27.18 12.81
N GLY A 205 11.18 -28.42 12.52
CA GLY A 205 10.27 -29.56 12.41
C GLY A 205 10.51 -30.75 13.35
N GLY A 206 11.65 -30.80 14.04
CA GLY A 206 11.93 -31.91 14.96
C GLY A 206 12.04 -33.30 14.32
N GLY A 207 12.27 -33.38 13.00
CA GLY A 207 12.53 -34.63 12.27
C GLY A 207 11.30 -35.36 11.69
N GLU A 208 10.11 -34.74 11.72
CA GLU A 208 8.95 -35.24 10.98
C GLU A 208 9.03 -34.83 9.50
N TYR A 209 8.49 -35.64 8.59
CA TYR A 209 8.39 -35.26 7.17
C TYR A 209 7.31 -34.21 6.96
N TYR A 210 7.70 -33.06 6.41
CA TYR A 210 6.80 -31.96 6.09
C TYR A 210 6.53 -31.90 4.59
N ASP A 211 5.27 -31.78 4.22
CA ASP A 211 4.81 -31.59 2.83
C ASP A 211 3.92 -30.35 2.76
N GLY A 212 4.50 -29.25 2.28
CA GLY A 212 3.83 -28.00 2.06
C GLY A 212 4.24 -26.90 3.04
N ILE A 213 3.24 -26.15 3.51
CA ILE A 213 3.47 -24.87 4.19
C ILE A 213 2.94 -24.94 5.60
N TYR A 214 3.79 -24.55 6.52
CA TYR A 214 3.53 -24.60 7.95
C TYR A 214 3.86 -23.25 8.59
N MET A 215 3.16 -22.94 9.67
CA MET A 215 3.37 -21.76 10.49
C MET A 215 3.89 -22.19 11.85
N TYR A 216 5.06 -21.69 12.22
CA TYR A 216 5.61 -21.83 13.57
C TYR A 216 5.15 -20.65 14.43
N LYS A 217 4.42 -20.94 15.51
CA LYS A 217 3.97 -19.92 16.47
C LYS A 217 3.90 -20.50 17.88
N GLY A 218 4.65 -19.89 18.81
CA GLY A 218 4.59 -20.26 20.22
C GLY A 218 5.07 -21.68 20.54
N GLY A 219 6.05 -22.19 19.80
CA GLY A 219 6.63 -23.52 20.02
C GLY A 219 5.96 -24.65 19.23
N VAL A 220 4.87 -24.37 18.53
CA VAL A 220 4.10 -25.35 17.76
C VAL A 220 4.14 -24.99 16.29
N LEU A 221 4.33 -26.02 15.46
CA LEU A 221 4.24 -25.93 14.01
C LEU A 221 2.85 -26.39 13.55
N THR A 222 2.15 -25.56 12.79
CA THR A 222 0.76 -25.82 12.35
C THR A 222 0.69 -25.78 10.81
N PRO A 223 0.09 -26.77 10.14
CA PRO A 223 -0.08 -26.74 8.68
C PRO A 223 -1.04 -25.61 8.24
N LEU A 224 -0.73 -24.96 7.12
CA LEU A 224 -1.54 -23.90 6.51
C LEU A 224 -2.36 -24.42 5.33
N THR A 225 -3.26 -25.36 5.61
CA THR A 225 -4.05 -26.06 4.58
C THR A 225 -5.27 -25.24 4.14
N SER A 226 -5.81 -24.38 5.02
CA SER A 226 -7.05 -23.66 4.79
C SER A 226 -6.88 -22.14 4.86
N PRO A 227 -7.68 -21.36 4.09
CA PRO A 227 -7.69 -19.90 4.17
C PRO A 227 -8.09 -19.30 5.54
N VAL A 228 -8.60 -20.12 6.47
CA VAL A 228 -8.98 -19.72 7.85
C VAL A 228 -7.86 -19.94 8.88
N ASP A 229 -6.73 -20.55 8.49
CA ASP A 229 -5.63 -20.88 9.40
C ASP A 229 -4.70 -19.67 9.70
N TYR A 230 -5.08 -18.47 9.23
CA TYR A 230 -4.31 -17.22 9.31
C TYR A 230 -4.77 -16.27 10.43
#